data_AF-A0A087TXR9-F1
#
_entry.id   AF-A0A087TXR9-F1
#
_cell.length_a   1.000
_cell.length_b   1.000
_cell.length_c   1.000
_cell.angle_alpha   90.00
_cell.angle_beta   90.00
_cell.angle_gamma   90.00
#
_symmetry.space_group_name_H-M   'P 1'
#
loop_
_entity.id
_entity.type
_entity.pdbx_description
1 polymer ?
#
loop_
_entity_poly.entity_id
_entity_poly.type
_entity_poly.pdbx_seq_one_letter_code
_entity_poly.pdbx_strand_id
1 'polypeptide(L)' 'MENEAHQNCAGNQGQNDAAHDPGKMFVGGLSWQTAPEGLREYFSKFGEITEVMVMKDPTTRRS' A
#
# COMPACT_ATOMS: atom_id res chain seq x y z
N MET A 1 -16.27 -6.46 -48.16
CA MET A 1 -15.94 -6.84 -46.78
C MET A 1 -15.94 -5.56 -45.98
N GLU A 2 -17.13 -5.23 -45.50
CA GLU A 2 -17.39 -4.09 -44.64
C GLU A 2 -16.60 -4.18 -43.33
N ASN A 3 -16.33 -2.99 -42.77
CA ASN A 3 -16.24 -2.70 -41.33
C ASN A 3 -15.98 -1.18 -41.25
N GLU A 4 -16.97 -0.29 -41.18
CA GLU A 4 -18.03 -0.14 -40.17
C GLU A 4 -17.56 -0.04 -38.70
N ALA A 5 -16.93 1.09 -38.43
CA ALA A 5 -17.52 2.11 -37.57
C ALA A 5 -17.28 2.10 -36.04
N HIS A 6 -17.46 3.33 -35.56
CA HIS A 6 -17.91 3.75 -34.24
C HIS A 6 -16.96 3.64 -33.05
N GLN A 7 -16.63 4.84 -32.56
CA GLN A 7 -16.71 5.24 -31.14
C GLN A 7 -15.69 4.52 -30.23
N ASN A 8 -14.92 5.22 -29.41
CA ASN A 8 -15.51 5.93 -28.29
C ASN A 8 -14.47 6.80 -27.59
N CYS A 9 -14.98 7.86 -27.00
CA CYS A 9 -14.40 8.79 -26.03
C CYS A 9 -13.01 8.46 -25.45
N ALA A 10 -12.04 9.35 -25.71
CA ALA A 10 -10.92 9.57 -24.80
C ALA A 10 -11.47 10.09 -23.47
N GLY A 11 -11.80 9.16 -22.57
CA GLY A 11 -12.00 9.45 -21.15
C GLY A 11 -10.68 9.95 -20.59
N ASN A 12 -10.58 11.27 -20.43
CA ASN A 12 -9.49 11.93 -19.73
C ASN A 12 -9.61 11.59 -18.23
N GLN A 13 -9.13 10.42 -17.82
CA GLN A 13 -8.85 10.11 -16.43
C GLN A 13 -7.39 10.45 -16.14
N GLY A 14 -7.08 11.74 -16.23
CA GLY A 14 -5.93 12.32 -15.56
C GLY A 14 -6.29 12.65 -14.12
N GLN A 15 -5.33 12.42 -13.22
CA GLN A 15 -5.24 12.91 -11.84
C GLN A 15 -5.80 11.99 -10.75
N ASN A 16 -4.97 11.06 -10.25
CA ASN A 16 -4.52 10.98 -8.82
C ASN A 16 -3.91 9.61 -8.41
N ASP A 17 -3.55 8.71 -9.33
CA ASP A 17 -3.11 7.34 -8.98
C ASP A 17 -1.66 7.20 -8.46
N ALA A 18 -0.86 8.28 -8.43
CA ALA A 18 0.54 8.20 -7.99
C ALA A 18 0.72 8.04 -6.46
N ALA A 19 -0.34 8.20 -5.67
CA ALA A 19 -0.28 8.16 -4.20
C ALA A 19 -0.78 6.83 -3.59
N HIS A 20 -1.40 5.97 -4.39
CA HIS A 20 -1.95 4.70 -3.92
C HIS A 20 -1.20 3.55 -4.59
N ASP A 21 -0.08 3.15 -3.99
CA ASP A 21 0.53 1.87 -4.32
C ASP A 21 -0.38 0.75 -3.75
N PRO A 22 -1.07 -0.03 -4.60
CA PRO A 22 -2.00 -1.07 -4.13
C PRO A 22 -1.31 -2.18 -3.33
N GLY A 23 0.03 -2.27 -3.37
CA GLY A 23 0.82 -3.20 -2.56
C GLY A 23 1.22 -2.65 -1.18
N LYS A 24 0.97 -1.35 -0.90
CA LYS A 24 1.39 -0.70 0.33
C LYS A 24 0.22 -0.49 1.29
N MET A 25 0.37 -1.00 2.50
CA MET A 25 -0.60 -0.84 3.59
C MET A 25 0.02 -0.11 4.78
N PHE A 26 -0.80 0.73 5.44
CA PHE A 26 -0.45 1.34 6.72
C PHE A 26 -1.23 0.66 7.84
N VAL A 27 -0.52 0.21 8.88
CA VAL A 27 -1.10 -0.49 10.02
C VAL A 27 -0.90 0.35 11.28
N GLY A 28 -2.00 0.84 11.85
CA GLY A 28 -2.03 1.63 13.10
C GLY A 28 -2.44 0.79 14.32
N GLY A 29 -2.34 1.37 15.51
CA GLY A 29 -2.80 0.72 16.76
C GLY A 29 -1.94 -0.46 17.21
N LEU A 30 -0.73 -0.61 16.68
CA LEU A 30 0.22 -1.63 17.11
C LEU A 30 0.79 -1.29 18.49
N SER A 31 1.06 -2.33 19.29
CA SER A 31 1.80 -2.19 20.55
C SER A 31 3.22 -1.69 20.27
N TRP A 32 3.81 -0.94 21.20
CA TRP A 32 5.20 -0.48 21.09
C TRP A 32 6.20 -1.63 21.07
N GLN A 33 5.80 -2.80 21.58
CA GLN A 33 6.60 -4.02 21.56
C GLN A 33 6.50 -4.78 20.23
N THR A 34 5.60 -4.37 19.32
CA THR A 34 5.45 -5.01 18.01
C THR A 34 6.71 -4.80 17.16
N ALA A 35 7.31 -5.91 16.75
CA ALA A 35 8.50 -5.95 15.93
C ALA A 35 8.16 -6.28 14.46
N PRO A 36 8.99 -5.84 13.49
CA PRO A 36 8.74 -6.11 12.07
C PRO A 36 8.68 -7.61 11.75
N GLU A 37 9.40 -8.46 12.49
CA GLU A 37 9.41 -9.91 12.32
C GLU A 37 8.01 -10.50 12.59
N GLY A 38 7.37 -10.07 13.68
CA GLY A 38 6.03 -10.54 14.03
C GLY A 38 4.96 -10.08 13.03
N LEU A 39 5.12 -8.87 12.48
CA LEU A 39 4.24 -8.41 11.39
C LEU A 39 4.44 -9.25 10.13
N ARG A 40 5.69 -9.51 9.73
CA ARG A 40 5.98 -10.34 8.56
C ARG A 40 5.41 -11.74 8.71
N GLU A 41 5.63 -12.39 9.85
CA GLU A 41 5.11 -13.74 10.12
C GLU A 41 3.58 -13.78 10.08
N TYR A 42 2.92 -12.79 10.69
CA TYR A 42 1.47 -12.68 10.68
C TYR A 42 0.92 -12.46 9.26
N PHE A 43 1.47 -11.49 8.53
CA PHE A 43 0.97 -11.11 7.21
C PHE A 43 1.37 -12.08 6.09
N SER A 44 2.43 -12.88 6.27
CA SER A 44 2.85 -13.91 5.31
C SER A 44 1.78 -14.96 5.03
N LYS A 45 0.76 -15.09 5.89
CA LYS A 45 -0.38 -15.98 5.68
C LYS A 45 -1.33 -15.49 4.57
N PHE A 46 -1.26 -14.21 4.23
CA PHE A 46 -2.13 -13.56 3.25
C PHE A 46 -1.42 -13.30 1.91
N GLY A 47 -0.10 -13.50 1.84
CA GLY A 47 0.68 -13.32 0.62
C GLY A 47 2.17 -13.19 0.88
N GLU A 48 2.94 -13.05 -0.19
CA GLU A 48 4.36 -12.73 -0.09
C GLU A 48 4.55 -11.29 0.39
N ILE A 49 5.50 -11.09 1.30
CA ILE A 49 5.81 -9.78 1.88
C ILE A 49 7.13 -9.28 1.29
N THR A 50 7.06 -8.21 0.49
CA THR A 50 8.22 -7.54 -0.09
C THR A 50 9.01 -6.76 0.96
N GLU A 51 8.33 -6.00 1.82
CA GLU A 51 8.97 -5.13 2.80
C GLU A 51 8.07 -4.85 4.02
N VAL A 52 8.70 -4.71 5.20
CA VAL A 52 8.02 -4.29 6.44
C VAL A 52 8.87 -3.22 7.12
N MET A 53 8.27 -2.06 7.39
CA MET A 53 8.89 -1.00 8.18
C MET A 53 8.01 -0.68 9.40
N VAL A 54 8.60 -0.72 10.59
CA VAL A 54 7.96 -0.22 11.82
C VAL A 54 8.54 1.15 12.11
N MET A 55 7.74 2.20 11.88
CA MET A 55 8.14 3.56 12.22
C MET A 55 8.15 3.69 13.75
N LYS A 56 9.34 3.88 14.32
CA LYS A 56 9.53 4.23 15.73
C LYS A 56 9.88 5.72 15.78
N ASP A 57 9.22 6.48 16.64
CA ASP A 57 9.57 7.88 16.86
C ASP A 57 11.00 7.96 17.45
N PRO A 58 11.96 8.64 16.80
CA PRO A 58 13.33 8.77 17.32
C PRO A 58 13.49 9.83 18.42
N THR A 59 12.44 10.57 18.81
CA THR A 59 12.62 11.91 19.42
C THR A 59 12.17 12.07 20.86
N THR A 60 11.24 11.29 21.41
CA THR A 60 10.71 11.62 22.75
C THR A 60 11.47 10.93 23.89
N ARG A 61 12.66 11.47 24.22
CA ARG A 61 13.16 11.39 25.61
C ARG A 61 12.29 12.26 26.54
N ARG A 62 10.98 12.03 26.66
CA ARG A 62 10.16 12.38 27.84
C ARG A 62 8.81 11.64 27.90
N SER A 63 8.62 11.08 29.11
CA SER A 63 7.44 10.88 29.99
C SER A 63 6.05 10.74 29.38
#